data_AF-A0A508WVK6-F1
#
_entry.id   AF-A0A508WVK6-F1
#
_cell.length_a   1.000
_cell.length_b   1.000
_cell.length_c   1.000
_cell.angle_alpha   90.00
_cell.angle_beta   90.00
_cell.angle_gamma   90.00
#
_symmetry.space_group_name_H-M   'P 1'
#
loop_
_entity.id
_entity.type
_entity.pdbx_description
1 polymer ?
#
loop_
_entity_poly.entity_id
_entity_poly.type
_entity_poly.pdbx_seq_one_letter_code
_entity_poly.pdbx_strand_id
1 'polypeptide(L)' 'MMRTLLYEAAQVMLTVVRKWSWLKAWAMNIAKRRGHQKAIVAFARRLAVIMHRMWSDGTDFQWSKDSGPAKA' A
#
# COMPACT_ATOMS: atom_id res chain seq x y z
N MET A 1 -2.41 -19.45 -1.73
CA MET A 1 -3.42 -18.73 -0.93
C MET A 1 -3.04 -17.26 -0.66
N MET A 2 -1.93 -16.99 0.05
CA MET A 2 -1.61 -15.62 0.51
C MET A 2 -1.42 -14.56 -0.59
N ARG A 3 -0.85 -14.95 -1.74
CA ARG A 3 -0.66 -14.05 -2.89
C ARG A 3 -1.98 -13.53 -3.47
N THR A 4 -3.02 -14.35 -3.49
CA THR A 4 -4.33 -13.99 -4.04
C THR A 4 -5.05 -13.01 -3.11
N LEU A 5 -5.03 -13.28 -1.80
CA LEU A 5 -5.63 -12.40 -0.80
C LEU A 5 -5.02 -10.99 -0.80
N LEU A 6 -3.70 -10.89 -0.91
CA LEU A 6 -3.01 -9.60 -1.02
C LEU A 6 -3.36 -8.87 -2.32
N TYR A 7 -3.58 -9.59 -3.41
CA TYR A 7 -3.99 -9.01 -4.68
C TYR A 7 -5.41 -8.44 -4.60
N GLU A 8 -6.36 -9.20 -4.03
CA GLU A 8 -7.74 -8.74 -3.84
C GLU A 8 -7.82 -7.54 -2.90
N ALA A 9 -7.11 -7.57 -1.78
CA ALA A 9 -7.02 -6.44 -0.85
C ALA A 9 -6.44 -5.19 -1.54
N ALA A 10 -5.36 -5.38 -2.31
CA ALA A 10 -4.75 -4.31 -3.10
C ALA A 10 -5.72 -3.73 -4.13
N GLN A 11 -6.49 -4.59 -4.80
CA GLN A 11 -7.50 -4.18 -5.77
C GLN A 11 -8.59 -3.34 -5.09
N VAL A 12 -9.16 -3.82 -3.98
CA VAL A 12 -10.20 -3.10 -3.22
C VAL A 12 -9.69 -1.76 -2.68
N MET A 13 -8.44 -1.69 -2.20
CA MET A 13 -7.84 -0.42 -1.77
C MET A 13 -7.71 0.59 -2.92
N LEU A 14 -7.43 0.13 -4.13
CA LEU A 14 -7.32 1.01 -5.30
C LEU A 14 -8.69 1.43 -5.85
N THR A 15 -9.67 0.53 -5.88
CA THR A 15 -10.96 0.77 -6.54
C THR A 15 -12.08 1.25 -5.61
N VAL A 16 -12.15 0.74 -4.37
CA VAL A 16 -13.29 0.97 -3.46
C VAL A 16 -12.98 2.01 -2.38
N VAL A 17 -11.77 1.96 -1.81
CA VAL A 17 -11.42 2.85 -0.69
C VAL A 17 -11.29 4.29 -1.18
N ARG A 18 -12.22 5.16 -0.74
CA ARG A 18 -12.24 6.59 -1.13
C ARG A 18 -11.17 7.43 -0.43
N LYS A 19 -10.61 6.93 0.68
CA LYS A 19 -9.57 7.63 1.43
C LYS A 19 -8.27 7.67 0.62
N TRP A 20 -7.81 8.87 0.33
CA TRP A 20 -6.54 9.10 -0.35
C TRP A 20 -5.38 8.93 0.62
N SER A 21 -4.33 8.23 0.17
CA SER A 21 -3.08 8.06 0.89
C SER A 21 -1.91 8.22 -0.07
N TRP A 22 -0.73 8.56 0.46
CA TRP A 22 0.48 8.63 -0.37
C TRP A 22 0.76 7.30 -1.09
N LEU A 23 0.43 6.17 -0.45
CA LEU A 23 0.62 4.84 -1.00
C LEU A 23 -0.35 4.58 -2.17
N LYS A 24 -1.60 5.05 -2.04
CA LYS A 24 -2.58 5.01 -3.14
C LYS A 24 -2.15 5.89 -4.31
N ALA A 25 -1.67 7.11 -4.05
CA ALA A 25 -1.15 8.01 -5.08
C ALA A 25 0.04 7.38 -5.84
N TRP A 26 0.96 6.74 -5.11
CA TRP A 26 2.08 6.02 -5.70
C TRP A 26 1.62 4.89 -6.62
N ALA A 27 0.66 4.07 -6.19
CA ALA A 27 0.13 2.98 -7.02
C ALA A 27 -0.67 3.48 -8.24
N MET A 28 -1.42 4.59 -8.11
CA MET A 28 -2.11 5.20 -9.25
C MET A 28 -1.12 5.72 -10.31
N ASN A 29 0.03 6.26 -9.90
CA ASN A 29 1.08 6.65 -10.83
C ASN A 29 1.68 5.43 -11.57
N ILE A 30 1.84 4.30 -10.88
CA ILE A 30 2.25 3.04 -11.53
C ILE A 30 1.18 2.55 -12.51
N ALA A 31 -0.11 2.64 -12.14
CA ALA A 31 -1.21 2.26 -13.01
C ALA A 31 -1.17 3.07 -14.32
N LYS A 32 -0.89 4.37 -14.23
CA LYS A 32 -0.74 5.27 -15.38
C LYS A 32 0.46 4.88 -16.27
N ARG A 33 1.57 4.44 -15.70
CA ARG A 33 2.82 4.15 -16.45
C ARG A 33 2.93 2.73 -17.00
N ARG A 34 2.41 1.74 -16.28
CA ARG A 34 2.66 0.31 -16.53
C ARG A 34 1.39 -0.54 -16.61
N GLY A 35 0.22 0.05 -16.40
CA GLY A 35 -1.07 -0.62 -16.42
C GLY A 35 -1.57 -1.08 -15.05
N HIS A 36 -2.89 -1.20 -14.93
CA HIS A 36 -3.60 -1.43 -13.66
C HIS A 36 -3.19 -2.73 -12.96
N GLN A 37 -3.08 -3.84 -13.70
CA GLN A 37 -2.69 -5.15 -13.17
C GLN A 37 -1.30 -5.12 -12.50
N LYS A 38 -0.33 -4.44 -13.13
CA LYS A 38 1.03 -4.29 -12.56
C LYS A 38 1.04 -3.38 -11.35
N ALA A 39 0.16 -2.38 -11.32
CA ALA A 39 -0.01 -1.51 -10.16
C ALA A 39 -0.58 -2.25 -8.94
N ILE A 40 -1.58 -3.11 -9.13
CA ILE A 40 -2.14 -3.93 -8.04
C ILE A 40 -1.05 -4.82 -7.46
N VAL A 41 -0.28 -5.52 -8.29
CA VAL A 41 0.81 -6.39 -7.82
C VAL A 41 1.90 -5.61 -7.08
N ALA A 42 2.30 -4.43 -7.59
CA ALA A 42 3.28 -3.57 -6.94
C ALA A 42 2.77 -3.02 -5.60
N PHE A 43 1.49 -2.63 -5.55
CA PHE A 43 0.82 -2.16 -4.34
C PHE A 43 0.70 -3.27 -3.30
N ALA A 44 0.28 -4.47 -3.69
CA ALA A 44 0.21 -5.64 -2.81
C ALA A 44 1.56 -5.94 -2.14
N ARG A 45 2.65 -5.92 -2.91
CA ARG A 45 4.01 -6.14 -2.38
C ARG A 45 4.40 -5.07 -1.36
N ARG A 46 4.19 -3.80 -1.69
CA ARG A 46 4.57 -2.71 -0.79
C ARG A 46 3.69 -2.67 0.47
N LEU A 47 2.41 -2.99 0.32
CA LEU A 47 1.46 -3.10 1.43
C LEU A 47 1.86 -4.22 2.39
N ALA A 48 2.23 -5.41 1.88
CA ALA A 48 2.70 -6.51 2.71
C ALA A 48 3.95 -6.15 3.53
N VAL A 49 4.90 -5.43 2.91
CA VAL A 49 6.10 -4.96 3.62
C VAL A 49 5.74 -3.96 4.73
N ILE A 50 4.84 -3.02 4.47
CA ILE A 50 4.40 -2.04 5.47
C ILE A 50 3.69 -2.74 6.63
N MET A 51 2.75 -3.65 6.35
CA MET A 51 2.04 -4.40 7.38
C MET A 51 2.99 -5.24 8.24
N HIS A 52 3.98 -5.90 7.61
CA HIS A 52 5.00 -6.66 8.33
C HIS A 52 5.89 -5.76 9.20
N ARG A 53 6.28 -4.58 8.70
CA ARG A 53 7.06 -3.59 9.47
C ARG A 53 6.26 -3.06 10.65
N MET A 54 4.99 -2.69 10.46
CA MET A 54 4.11 -2.25 11.54
C MET A 54 3.96 -3.32 12.62
N TRP A 55 3.82 -4.59 12.21
CA TRP A 55 3.74 -5.71 13.15
C TRP A 55 5.03 -5.92 13.95
N SER A 56 6.18 -5.74 13.31
CA SER A 56 7.49 -5.91 13.96
C SER A 56 7.90 -4.72 14.83
N ASP A 57 7.58 -3.50 14.39
CA ASP A 57 8.03 -2.24 15.01
C ASP A 57 6.96 -1.66 15.97
N GLY A 58 5.74 -2.22 15.99
CA GLY A 58 4.61 -1.71 16.78
C GLY A 58 4.12 -0.33 16.32
N THR A 59 4.46 0.10 15.11
CA THR A 59 4.15 1.44 14.59
C THR A 59 2.85 1.45 13.79
N ASP A 60 2.14 2.58 13.82
CA ASP A 60 0.90 2.77 13.08
C ASP A 60 1.11 3.11 11.60
N PHE A 61 0.09 2.86 10.79
CA PHE A 61 0.14 3.16 9.36
C PHE A 61 0.14 4.67 9.13
N GLN A 62 1.24 5.16 8.57
CA GLN A 62 1.42 6.58 8.26
C GLN A 62 0.68 6.95 6.97
N TRP A 63 -0.38 7.74 7.11
CA TRP A 63 -1.22 8.20 6.01
C TRP A 63 -0.59 9.33 5.18
N SER A 64 0.35 10.07 5.77
CA SER A 64 1.18 11.07 5.10
C SER A 64 2.61 10.54 4.92
N LYS A 65 3.31 11.02 3.88
CA LYS A 65 4.74 10.73 3.67
C LYS A 65 5.64 11.48 4.67
N ASP A 66 5.04 12.38 5.46
CA ASP A 66 5.73 13.37 6.29
C ASP A 66 5.79 13.02 7.77
N SER A 67 5.90 11.73 8.07
CA SER A 67 6.22 11.27 9.42
C SER A 67 7.56 10.56 9.35
N GLY A 68 8.62 11.38 9.41
CA GLY A 68 9.93 10.92 9.86
C GLY A 68 9.79 10.11 11.17
N PRO A 69 10.77 9.25 11.49
CA PRO A 69 10.64 8.29 12.59
C PRO A 69 10.17 9.02 13.84
N ALA A 70 9.04 8.56 14.40
CA ALA A 70 8.62 8.97 15.74
C ALA A 70 9.81 8.70 16.65
N LYS A 71 10.44 9.79 17.12
CA LYS A 71 11.55 9.73 18.08
C LYS A 71 11.06 8.96 19.31
N ALA A 72 11.88 7.99 19.71
CA ALA A 72 11.85 7.40 21.05
C ALA A 72 12.13 8.46 22.11
#